data_AF-A0A2T5NN96-F1
#
_entry.id   AF-A0A2T5NN96-F1
#
_cell.length_a   1.000
_cell.length_b   1.000
_cell.length_c   1.000
_cell.angle_alpha   90.00
_cell.angle_beta   90.00
_cell.angle_gamma   90.00
#
_symmetry.space_group_name_H-M   'P 1'
#
loop_
_entity.id
_entity.type
_entity.pdbx_description
1 polymer ?
#
loop_
_entity_poly.entity_id
_entity_poly.type
_entity_poly.pdbx_seq_one_letter_code
_entity_poly.pdbx_strand_id
1 'polypeptide(L)'
;MHEMAECLKAMALANGVDRQDVEDCRRGAVILREAQSKLIAIRTLLLTGWKVKAISHGAFLDIEIKMEEVARQVGKWQQWFQIKSGT
;
A
#
# COMPACT_ATOMS: atom_id res chain seq x y z
N MET A 1 4.59 13.98 -2.50
CA MET A 1 5.80 13.27 -2.06
C MET A 1 5.64 12.64 -0.68
N HIS A 2 5.09 13.34 0.31
CA HIS A 2 4.92 12.80 1.68
C HIS A 2 4.17 11.46 1.75
N GLU A 3 3.01 11.33 1.10
CA GLU A 3 2.23 10.07 1.13
C GLU A 3 2.98 8.86 0.55
N MET A 4 3.78 9.06 -0.50
CA MET A 4 4.59 7.99 -1.09
C MET A 4 5.72 7.57 -0.13
N ALA A 5 6.35 8.53 0.55
CA ALA A 5 7.38 8.23 1.55
C ALA A 5 6.80 7.46 2.74
N GLU A 6 5.60 7.81 3.20
CA GLU A 6 4.91 7.06 4.26
C GLU A 6 4.50 5.66 3.82
N CYS A 7 4.07 5.46 2.56
CA CYS A 7 3.83 4.11 2.02
C CYS A 7 5.12 3.26 2.03
N LEU A 8 6.24 3.82 1.58
CA LEU A 8 7.54 3.11 1.58
C LEU A 8 7.99 2.77 2.99
N LYS A 9 7.84 3.71 3.93
CA LYS A 9 8.13 3.50 5.34
C LYS A 9 7.27 2.37 5.93
N ALA A 10 5.97 2.36 5.65
CA ALA A 10 5.07 1.30 6.10
C ALA A 10 5.46 -0.07 5.55
N MET A 11 5.83 -0.15 4.26
CA MET A 11 6.33 -1.39 3.66
C MET A 11 7.64 -1.87 4.29
N ALA A 12 8.58 -0.95 4.56
CA ALA A 12 9.85 -1.27 5.19
C ALA A 12 9.65 -1.77 6.63
N LEU A 13 8.77 -1.12 7.41
CA LEU A 13 8.42 -1.55 8.76
C LEU A 13 7.76 -2.92 8.76
N ALA A 14 6.83 -3.17 7.83
CA ALA A 14 6.17 -4.46 7.68
C ALA A 14 7.16 -5.59 7.32
N ASN A 15 8.23 -5.28 6.59
CA ASN A 15 9.26 -6.27 6.27
C ASN A 15 10.13 -6.64 7.48
N GLY A 16 10.22 -5.77 8.49
CA GLY A 16 10.98 -5.99 9.72
C GLY A 16 10.20 -6.72 10.83
N VAL A 17 8.92 -7.05 10.60
CA VAL A 17 8.07 -7.75 11.57
C VAL A 17 8.59 -9.17 11.84
N ASP A 18 8.68 -9.52 13.12
CA ASP A 18 8.89 -10.92 13.53
C ASP A 18 7.64 -11.74 13.25
N ARG A 19 7.79 -12.71 12.34
CA ARG A 19 6.71 -13.57 11.85
C ARG A 19 6.34 -14.68 12.83
N GLN A 20 7.10 -14.84 13.90
CA GLN A 20 6.82 -15.80 14.98
C GLN A 20 6.10 -15.13 16.15
N ASP A 21 6.14 -13.80 16.25
CA ASP A 21 5.42 -13.03 17.25
C ASP A 21 4.03 -12.63 16.72
N VAL A 22 3.00 -13.07 17.44
CA VAL A 22 1.58 -12.82 17.12
C VAL A 22 1.25 -11.32 17.20
N GLU A 23 1.75 -10.61 18.22
CA GLU A 23 1.49 -9.18 18.36
C GLU A 23 2.26 -8.36 17.33
N ASP A 24 3.46 -8.80 16.98
CA ASP A 24 4.22 -8.12 15.92
C ASP A 24 3.58 -8.34 14.54
N CYS A 25 3.06 -9.54 14.27
CA CYS A 25 2.21 -9.80 13.11
C CYS A 25 0.96 -8.90 13.11
N ARG A 26 0.28 -8.75 14.26
CA ARG A 26 -0.89 -7.88 14.38
C ARG A 26 -0.55 -6.42 14.06
N ARG A 27 0.58 -5.92 14.55
CA ARG A 27 1.12 -4.60 14.22
C ARG A 27 1.42 -4.47 12.73
N GLY A 28 2.06 -5.49 12.14
CA GLY A 28 2.32 -5.56 10.70
C GLY A 28 1.06 -5.44 9.86
N ALA A 29 -0.01 -6.14 10.25
CA ALA A 29 -1.31 -6.05 9.58
C ALA A 29 -1.92 -4.63 9.65
N VAL A 30 -1.79 -3.94 10.79
CA VAL A 30 -2.26 -2.55 10.94
C VAL A 30 -1.46 -1.60 10.06
N ILE A 31 -0.13 -1.70 10.07
CA ILE A 31 0.77 -0.88 9.24
C ILE A 31 0.44 -1.03 7.76
N LEU A 32 0.22 -2.26 7.29
CA LEU A 32 -0.12 -2.51 5.87
C LEU A 32 -1.53 -2.04 5.51
N ARG A 33 -2.48 -2.07 6.45
CA ARG A 33 -3.81 -1.48 6.24
C ARG A 33 -3.73 0.03 6.03
N GLU A 34 -2.91 0.72 6.82
CA GLU A 34 -2.66 2.16 6.64
C GLU A 34 -2.01 2.45 5.28
N ALA A 35 -1.04 1.61 4.87
CA ALA A 35 -0.41 1.72 3.55
C ALA A 35 -1.44 1.57 2.41
N GLN A 36 -2.39 0.64 2.53
CA GLN A 36 -3.49 0.52 1.54
C GLN A 36 -4.34 1.78 1.45
N SER A 37 -4.73 2.37 2.59
CA SER A 37 -5.51 3.61 2.60
C SER A 37 -4.77 4.74 1.91
N LYS A 38 -3.45 4.85 2.10
CA LYS A 38 -2.61 5.84 1.42
C LYS A 38 -2.48 5.58 -0.07
N LEU A 39 -2.31 4.31 -0.50
CA LEU A 39 -2.29 3.95 -1.91
C LEU A 39 -3.60 4.31 -2.62
N ILE A 40 -4.75 4.12 -1.95
CA ILE A 40 -6.06 4.54 -2.45
C ILE A 40 -6.10 6.05 -2.65
N ALA A 41 -5.65 6.83 -1.66
CA ALA A 41 -5.61 8.29 -1.76
C ALA A 41 -4.72 8.77 -2.93
N ILE A 42 -3.55 8.16 -3.12
CA ILE A 42 -2.66 8.44 -4.26
C ILE A 42 -3.37 8.13 -5.58
N ARG A 43 -4.04 6.98 -5.68
CA ARG A 43 -4.79 6.58 -6.88
C ARG A 43 -5.92 7.56 -7.21
N THR A 44 -6.68 8.00 -6.20
CA THR A 44 -7.74 9.01 -6.37
C THR A 44 -7.19 10.35 -6.86
N LEU A 45 -6.03 10.78 -6.35
CA LEU A 45 -5.38 12.00 -6.82
C LEU A 45 -4.92 11.88 -8.28
N LEU A 46 -4.30 10.76 -8.65
CA LEU A 46 -3.86 10.49 -10.03
C LEU A 46 -5.05 10.45 -10.99
N LEU A 47 -6.14 9.79 -10.61
CA LEU A 47 -7.37 9.76 -11.39
C LEU A 47 -7.94 11.17 -11.59
N THR A 48 -7.92 11.98 -10.53
CA THR A 48 -8.35 13.39 -10.60
C THR A 48 -7.46 14.18 -11.56
N GLY A 49 -6.13 14.04 -11.44
CA GLY A 49 -5.15 14.67 -12.32
C GLY A 49 -5.34 14.29 -13.80
N TRP A 50 -5.63 13.02 -14.07
CA TRP A 50 -5.96 12.55 -15.41
C TRP A 50 -7.27 13.16 -15.93
N LYS A 51 -8.34 13.18 -15.12
CA LYS A 51 -9.63 13.78 -15.49
C LYS A 51 -9.53 15.26 -15.84
N VAL A 52 -8.67 16.01 -15.16
CA VAL A 52 -8.42 17.44 -15.46
C VAL A 52 -7.33 17.65 -16.53
N LYS A 53 -6.91 16.59 -17.22
CA LYS A 53 -5.89 16.61 -18.29
C LYS A 53 -4.50 17.10 -17.83
N ALA A 54 -4.21 17.06 -16.52
CA ALA A 54 -2.88 17.34 -15.99
C ALA A 54 -1.91 16.16 -16.16
N ILE A 55 -2.43 14.95 -16.37
CA ILE A 55 -1.66 13.73 -16.61
C ILE A 55 -2.09 13.16 -17.96
N SER A 56 -1.13 12.79 -18.81
CA SER A 56 -1.43 12.14 -20.08
C SER A 56 -2.01 10.74 -19.87
N HIS A 57 -2.81 10.26 -20.82
CA HIS A 57 -3.44 8.94 -20.71
C HIS A 57 -2.43 7.79 -20.55
N GLY A 58 -1.35 7.80 -21.35
CA GLY A 58 -0.28 6.80 -21.24
C GLY A 58 0.42 6.83 -19.88
N ALA A 59 0.79 8.02 -19.39
CA ALA A 59 1.41 8.15 -18.08
C ALA A 59 0.49 7.68 -16.94
N PHE A 60 -0.82 7.97 -17.04
CA PHE A 60 -1.80 7.48 -16.07
C PHE A 60 -1.86 5.94 -16.07
N LEU A 61 -1.97 5.31 -17.25
CA LEU A 61 -2.01 3.84 -17.36
C LEU A 61 -0.76 3.18 -16.79
N ASP A 62 0.43 3.68 -17.13
CA ASP A 62 1.70 3.11 -16.65
C ASP A 62 1.81 3.18 -15.12
N ILE A 63 1.37 4.30 -14.52
CA ILE A 63 1.38 4.46 -13.07
C ILE A 63 0.30 3.57 -12.43
N GLU A 64 -0.89 3.48 -13.03
CA GLU A 64 -2.01 2.69 -12.53
C GLU A 64 -1.63 1.20 -12.43
N ILE A 65 -0.98 0.64 -13.46
CA ILE A 65 -0.51 -0.76 -13.48
C ILE A 65 0.44 -1.02 -12.31
N LYS A 66 1.45 -0.15 -12.13
CA LYS A 66 2.44 -0.28 -11.05
C LYS A 66 1.78 -0.14 -9.67
N MET A 67 0.84 0.79 -9.53
CA MET A 67 0.08 0.99 -8.29
C MET A 67 -0.75 -0.25 -7.93
N GLU A 68 -1.36 -0.90 -8.93
CA GLU A 68 -2.11 -2.13 -8.72
C GLU A 68 -1.23 -3.29 -8.26
N GLU A 69 -0.04 -3.44 -8.86
CA GLU A 69 0.93 -4.45 -8.44
C GLU A 69 1.35 -4.26 -6.98
N VAL A 70 1.66 -3.03 -6.58
CA VAL A 70 2.02 -2.69 -5.20
C VAL A 70 0.85 -2.96 -4.25
N ALA A 71 -0.36 -2.49 -4.59
CA ALA A 71 -1.55 -2.71 -3.76
C ALA A 71 -1.83 -4.21 -3.56
N ARG A 72 -1.66 -5.02 -4.60
CA ARG A 72 -1.81 -6.48 -4.53
C ARG A 72 -0.79 -7.12 -3.59
N GLN A 73 0.47 -6.70 -3.63
CA GLN A 73 1.51 -7.22 -2.73
C GLN A 73 1.23 -6.83 -1.27
N VAL A 74 0.90 -5.57 -1.02
CA VAL A 74 0.53 -5.07 0.32
C VAL A 74 -0.66 -5.85 0.87
N GLY A 75 -1.69 -6.12 0.04
CA GLY A 75 -2.85 -6.92 0.44
C GLY A 75 -2.51 -8.36 0.80
N LYS A 76 -1.65 -9.03 0.02
CA LYS A 76 -1.19 -10.39 0.33
C LYS A 76 -0.45 -10.45 1.67
N TRP A 77 0.44 -9.48 1.92
CA TRP A 77 1.20 -9.43 3.17
C TRP A 77 0.30 -9.13 4.37
N GLN A 78 -0.65 -8.20 4.22
CA GLN A 78 -1.63 -7.91 5.28
C GLN A 78 -2.43 -9.16 5.62
N GLN A 79 -2.99 -9.84 4.61
CA GLN A 79 -3.76 -11.06 4.82
C GLN A 79 -2.93 -12.16 5.49
N TRP A 80 -1.66 -12.28 5.12
CA TRP A 80 -0.76 -13.25 5.73
C TRP A 80 -0.53 -12.95 7.21
N PHE A 81 -0.28 -11.69 7.58
CA PHE A 81 -0.15 -11.29 8.97
C PHE A 81 -1.44 -11.48 9.77
N GLN A 82 -2.59 -11.16 9.18
CA GLN A 82 -3.92 -11.40 9.73
C GLN A 82 -4.15 -12.88 10.09
N ILE A 83 -3.82 -13.78 9.15
CA ILE A 83 -3.87 -15.24 9.39
C ILE A 83 -2.96 -15.65 10.54
N LYS A 84 -1.75 -15.07 10.63
CA LYS A 84 -0.78 -15.37 11.69
C LYS A 84 -1.19 -14.82 13.06
N SER A 85 -1.88 -13.68 13.09
CA SER A 85 -2.34 -13.04 14.33
C SER A 85 -3.76 -13.44 14.75
N GLY A 86 -4.45 -14.26 13.96
CA GLY A 86 -5.84 -14.67 14.23
C GLY A 86 -6.85 -13.51 14.14
N THR A 87 -6.59 -12.52 13.28
CA THR A 87 -7.37 -11.26 13.15
C THR A 87 -7.75 -10.98 11.70
#